data_AF-A0A1V4YG60-F1
#
_entry.id   AF-A0A1V4YG60-F1
#
_cell.length_a   1.000
_cell.length_b   1.000
_cell.length_c   1.000
_cell.angle_alpha   90.00
_cell.angle_beta   90.00
_cell.angle_gamma   90.00
#
_symmetry.space_group_name_H-M   'P 1'
#
loop_
_entity.id
_entity.type
_entity.pdbx_description
1 polymer ?
#
loop_
_entity_poly.entity_id
_entity_poly.type
_entity_poly.pdbx_seq_one_letter_code
_entity_poly.pdbx_strand_id
1 'polypeptide(L)' 'MRIDAVVRNLEIIGEAAGKISPETRSKCSHIPWKRIVGLRNILIHEYFGIDMDIV' A
#
# COMPACT_ATOMS: atom_id res chain seq x y z
N MET A 1 -10.42 -10.41 -12.62
CA MET A 1 -10.15 -11.54 -11.70
C MET A 1 -8.69 -11.73 -11.27
N ARG A 2 -7.65 -11.56 -12.12
CA ARG A 2 -6.24 -11.58 -11.65
C ARG A 2 -5.78 -10.23 -11.06
N ILE A 3 -6.17 -9.14 -11.71
CA ILE A 3 -5.85 -7.77 -11.30
C ILE A 3 -6.40 -7.49 -9.88
N ASP A 4 -7.65 -7.87 -9.63
CA ASP A 4 -8.30 -7.68 -8.32
C ASP A 4 -7.55 -8.37 -7.18
N ALA A 5 -6.96 -9.55 -7.44
CA ALA A 5 -6.17 -10.28 -6.44
C ALA A 5 -4.85 -9.57 -6.10
N VAL A 6 -4.19 -8.97 -7.10
CA VAL A 6 -2.96 -8.19 -6.88
C VAL A 6 -3.27 -6.91 -6.13
N VAL A 7 -4.31 -6.17 -6.54
CA VAL A 7 -4.78 -4.96 -5.85
C VAL A 7 -5.11 -5.28 -4.39
N ARG A 8 -5.82 -6.37 -4.13
CA ARG A 8 -6.16 -6.81 -2.77
C ARG A 8 -4.92 -7.12 -1.93
N ASN A 9 -3.90 -7.74 -2.51
CA ASN A 9 -2.64 -7.99 -1.80
C ASN A 9 -1.93 -6.67 -1.45
N LEU A 10 -1.92 -5.69 -2.35
CA LEU A 10 -1.34 -4.37 -2.10
C LEU A 10 -2.08 -3.62 -0.98
N GLU A 11 -3.41 -3.72 -0.93
CA GLU A 11 -4.20 -3.18 0.19
C GLU A 11 -3.80 -3.81 1.53
N ILE A 12 -3.66 -5.14 1.58
CA ILE A 12 -3.26 -5.86 2.80
C ILE A 12 -1.85 -5.45 3.24
N ILE A 13 -0.91 -5.32 2.31
CA ILE A 13 0.46 -4.87 2.61
C ILE A 13 0.45 -3.44 3.17
N GLY A 14 -0.31 -2.52 2.56
CA GLY A 14 -0.41 -1.15 3.05
C GLY A 14 -1.05 -1.04 4.43
N GLU A 15 -2.08 -1.83 4.70
CA GLU A 15 -2.71 -1.93 6.02
C GLU A 15 -1.73 -2.47 7.07
N ALA A 16 -0.98 -3.52 6.76
CA ALA A 16 0.03 -4.09 7.65
C ALA A 16 1.16 -3.08 7.92
N ALA A 17 1.66 -2.41 6.87
CA ALA A 17 2.66 -1.35 6.98
C ALA A 17 2.19 -0.22 7.90
N GLY A 18 0.89 0.12 7.86
CA GLY A 18 0.25 1.12 8.71
C GLY A 18 0.19 0.75 10.20
N LYS A 19 0.31 -0.54 10.54
CA LYS A 19 0.28 -1.06 11.92
C LYS A 19 1.68 -1.27 12.52
N ILE A 20 2.73 -1.24 11.71
CA ILE A 20 4.11 -1.37 12.21
C ILE A 20 4.46 -0.16 13.09
N SER A 21 5.12 -0.40 14.23
CA SER A 21 5.43 0.66 15.19
C SER A 21 6.41 1.72 14.63
N PRO A 22 6.35 2.98 15.09
CA PRO A 22 7.28 4.03 14.65
C PRO A 22 8.75 3.67 14.87
N GLU A 23 9.07 3.00 15.97
CA GLU A 23 10.44 2.58 16.31
C GLU A 23 10.98 1.58 15.28
N THR A 24 10.14 0.63 14.87
CA THR A 24 10.50 -0.37 13.85
C THR A 24 10.66 0.30 12.47
N ARG A 25 9.76 1.22 12.12
CA ARG A 25 9.89 2.00 10.88
C ARG A 25 11.15 2.84 10.84
N SER A 26 11.55 3.42 11.98
CA SER A 26 12.77 4.21 12.12
C SER A 26 14.02 3.36 11.88
N LYS A 27 14.07 2.14 12.43
CA LYS A 27 15.17 1.17 12.18
C LYS A 27 15.26 0.75 10.71
N CYS A 28 14.14 0.76 9.99
CA CYS A 28 14.04 0.42 8.58
C CYS A 28 13.70 1.65 7.72
N SER A 29 14.45 2.75 7.90
CA SER A 29 14.17 4.04 7.26
C SER A 29 14.31 4.06 5.74
N HIS A 30 15.03 3.09 5.16
CA HIS A 30 15.15 2.91 3.71
C HIS A 30 13.83 2.47 3.05
N ILE A 31 12.90 1.90 3.83
CA ILE A 31 11.58 1.49 3.33
C ILE A 31 10.68 2.73 3.25
N PRO A 32 10.01 2.99 2.12
CA PRO A 32 9.17 4.18 1.95
C PRO A 32 7.79 4.01 2.60
N TRP A 33 7.74 3.83 3.93
CA TRP A 33 6.53 3.52 4.71
C TRP A 33 5.33 4.40 4.39
N LYS A 34 5.54 5.73 4.30
CA LYS A 34 4.47 6.68 4.00
C LYS A 34 3.85 6.42 2.63
N ARG A 35 4.66 6.06 1.62
CA ARG A 35 4.16 5.75 0.27
C ARG A 35 3.38 4.44 0.25
N ILE A 36 3.84 3.43 0.98
CA ILE A 36 3.16 2.12 1.07
C ILE A 36 1.80 2.25 1.74
N VAL A 37 1.72 2.98 2.87
CA VAL A 37 0.44 3.27 3.53
C VAL A 37 -0.46 4.15 2.66
N GLY A 38 0.11 5.15 1.99
CA GLY A 38 -0.62 6.03 1.07
C GLY A 38 -1.22 5.29 -0.11
N LEU A 39 -0.49 4.32 -0.69
CA LEU A 39 -0.98 3.48 -1.79
C LEU A 39 -2.28 2.76 -1.42
N ARG A 40 -2.36 2.17 -0.21
CA ARG A 40 -3.60 1.52 0.25
C ARG A 40 -4.77 2.48 0.30
N ASN A 41 -4.57 3.75 0.66
CA ASN A 41 -5.65 4.74 0.66
C ASN A 41 -6.13 5.07 -0.76
N ILE A 42 -5.22 5.16 -1.73
CA ILE A 42 -5.57 5.37 -3.14
C ILE A 42 -6.36 4.15 -3.66
N LEU A 43 -5.86 2.93 -3.44
CA LEU A 43 -6.48 1.71 -3.93
C LEU A 43 -7.91 1.50 -3.42
N ILE A 44 -8.19 1.83 -2.15
CA ILE A 44 -9.53 1.64 -1.58
C ILE A 44 -10.54 2.75 -1.91
N HIS A 45 -10.08 3.95 -2.30
CA HIS A 45 -10.95 5.12 -2.53
C HIS A 45 -11.10 5.47 -4.01
N GLU A 46 -10.10 5.19 -4.85
CA GLU A 46 -10.04 5.62 -6.25
C GLU A 46 -10.08 4.46 -7.25
N TYR A 47 -10.91 3.43 -7.01
CA TYR A 47 -11.05 2.27 -7.91
C TYR A 47 -11.23 2.61 -9.41
N PHE A 48 -11.73 3.81 -9.75
CA PHE A 48 -11.95 4.27 -11.12
C PHE A 48 -10.84 5.18 -11.70
N GLY A 49 -9.89 5.63 -10.89
CA GLY A 49 -8.82 6.58 -11.29
C GLY A 49 -7.42 5.98 -11.32
N ILE A 50 -7.29 4.68 -11.02
CA ILE A 50 -6.00 4.00 -10.96
C ILE A 50 -5.59 3.58 -12.37
N ASP A 51 -4.41 4.03 -12.77
CA ASP A 51 -3.74 3.54 -13.96
C ASP A 51 -3.16 2.14 -13.69
N MET A 52 -3.80 1.12 -14.27
CA MET A 52 -3.42 -0.28 -14.09
C MET A 52 -2.15 -0.67 -14.84
N ASP A 53 -1.62 0.18 -15.71
CA ASP A 53 -0.32 -0.06 -16.34
C ASP A 53 0.85 0.33 -15.41
N ILE A 54 0.56 1.13 -14.37
CA ILE A 54 1.54 1.56 -13.35
C ILE A 54 1.56 0.61 -12.14
N VAL A 55 0.43 -0.03 -11.81
CA VAL A 55 0.24 -0.89 -10.63
C VAL A 55 0.55 -2.35 -10.94
#